data_AF-A0A1D6JGX7-F1
#
_entry.id   AF-A0A1D6JGX7-F1
#
_cell.length_a   1.000
_cell.length_b   1.000
_cell.length_c   1.000
_cell.angle_alpha   90.00
_cell.angle_beta   90.00
_cell.angle_gamma   90.00
#
_symmetry.space_group_name_H-M   'P 1'
#
loop_
_entity.id
_entity.type
_entity.pdbx_description
1 polymer ?
#
loop_
_entity_poly.entity_id
_entity_poly.type
_entity_poly.pdbx_seq_one_letter_code
_entity_poly.pdbx_strand_id
1 'polypeptide(L)'
;MGNPKGSSCIAVEIKAKCGFLPSSEYISEDNTIKKQVTRYKMHQHLKFYQGEISKTSEYNPLDLFSGSKERICMAIKSLFSTPQNNLRIFVNGSLAFGGMGGGADSVHPADTLKCLEDLSKISGLKLPDFTELLSETIFRSEVLGNLLATQKLDDHDIEGVIHLYYNIISQPCLVCKNLTDVELLRKYTFLHSLPLDKSLKIVRDFLISATAKDCSLMISFRPRENGSTDSEYDSVFLESVKRTYEYKAYFLDLDVKPLDKMEHYFKLDQRIVNFYTRNGGGLAISKGQ
;
A
#
# COMPACT_ATOMS: atom_id res chain seq x y z
N MET A 1 25.25 -4.50 -36.28
CA MET A 1 24.31 -3.70 -35.46
C MET A 1 22.91 -4.24 -35.69
N GLY A 2 22.43 -5.13 -34.82
CA GLY A 2 21.06 -5.63 -34.91
C GLY A 2 20.13 -4.63 -34.22
N ASN A 3 19.13 -4.11 -34.94
CA ASN A 3 18.01 -3.43 -34.30
C ASN A 3 17.30 -4.45 -33.41
N PRO A 4 17.13 -4.20 -32.10
CA PRO A 4 16.20 -5.00 -31.33
C PRO A 4 14.80 -4.65 -31.85
N LYS A 5 14.23 -5.52 -32.68
CA LYS A 5 12.79 -5.55 -32.99
C LYS A 5 12.01 -6.00 -31.74
N GLY A 6 12.17 -5.27 -30.64
CA GLY A 6 11.37 -5.44 -29.44
C GLY A 6 10.33 -4.33 -29.42
N SER A 7 9.05 -4.69 -29.38
CA SER A 7 8.00 -3.72 -29.06
C SER A 7 8.31 -3.03 -27.72
N SER A 8 8.10 -1.72 -27.66
CA SER A 8 8.35 -0.93 -26.44
C SER A 8 7.59 -1.53 -25.26
N CYS A 9 8.29 -1.75 -24.14
CA CYS A 9 7.72 -2.28 -22.92
C CYS A 9 7.59 -1.18 -21.87
N ILE A 10 6.42 -1.14 -21.22
CA ILE A 10 6.13 -0.20 -20.13
C ILE A 10 5.88 -1.02 -18.88
N ALA A 11 6.60 -0.73 -17.79
CA ALA A 11 6.35 -1.34 -16.50
C ALA A 11 5.86 -0.29 -15.51
N VAL A 12 4.87 -0.66 -14.70
CA VAL A 12 4.31 0.18 -13.63
C VAL A 12 4.58 -0.52 -12.31
N GLU A 13 5.22 0.18 -11.37
CA GLU A 13 5.42 -0.29 -10.00
C GLU A 13 4.44 0.45 -9.07
N ILE A 14 3.66 -0.29 -8.29
CA ILE A 14 2.69 0.24 -7.32
C ILE A 14 3.02 -0.30 -5.92
N LYS A 15 3.28 0.60 -4.96
CA LYS A 15 3.24 0.24 -3.52
C LYS A 15 1.83 0.44 -2.99
N ALA A 16 1.05 -0.64 -2.97
CA ALA A 16 -0.39 -0.62 -2.68
C ALA A 16 -0.75 -0.33 -1.21
N LYS A 17 0.20 -0.52 -0.29
CA LYS A 17 -0.01 -0.35 1.17
C LYS A 17 -1.13 -1.25 1.71
N CYS A 18 -1.60 -0.99 2.92
CA CYS A 18 -2.60 -1.83 3.62
C CYS A 18 -4.01 -1.60 3.07
N GLY A 19 -4.60 -2.63 2.47
CA GLY A 19 -5.90 -2.61 1.81
C GLY A 19 -7.12 -2.90 2.69
N PHE A 20 -6.96 -2.91 4.02
CA PHE A 20 -8.06 -3.12 4.96
C PHE A 20 -7.95 -2.21 6.19
N LEU A 21 -9.07 -2.05 6.91
CA LEU A 21 -9.13 -1.44 8.23
C LEU A 21 -9.05 -2.54 9.29
N PRO A 22 -8.25 -2.37 10.35
CA PRO A 22 -8.15 -3.36 11.41
C PRO A 22 -9.47 -3.50 12.17
N SER A 23 -9.81 -4.73 12.56
CA SER A 23 -10.98 -5.06 13.39
C SER A 23 -10.60 -5.56 14.78
N SER A 24 -9.32 -5.57 15.11
CA SER A 24 -8.78 -6.13 16.36
C SER A 24 -9.51 -5.61 17.60
N GLU A 25 -9.80 -6.51 18.52
CA GLU A 25 -10.35 -6.19 19.84
C GLU A 25 -9.31 -5.61 20.81
N TYR A 26 -8.02 -5.71 20.46
CA TYR A 26 -6.88 -5.25 21.25
C TYR A 26 -6.49 -3.80 21.02
N ILE A 27 -7.14 -3.14 20.04
CA ILE A 27 -7.04 -1.69 19.82
C ILE A 27 -7.75 -0.98 20.97
N SER A 28 -7.06 -0.04 21.61
CA SER A 28 -7.60 0.74 22.74
C SER A 28 -8.76 1.65 22.32
N GLU A 29 -9.58 2.07 23.29
CA GLU A 29 -10.68 3.01 23.04
C GLU A 29 -10.17 4.36 22.47
N ASP A 30 -9.04 4.84 23.00
CA ASP A 30 -8.36 6.05 22.54
C ASP A 30 -7.93 5.97 21.06
N ASN A 31 -7.70 4.74 20.57
CA ASN A 31 -7.22 4.46 19.22
C ASN A 31 -8.33 3.96 18.27
N THR A 32 -9.61 4.08 18.65
CA THR A 32 -10.77 3.62 17.86
C THR A 32 -10.83 4.17 16.43
N ILE A 33 -10.25 5.34 16.18
CA ILE A 33 -10.13 5.94 14.84
C ILE A 33 -9.42 5.01 13.83
N LYS A 34 -8.54 4.11 14.30
CA LYS A 34 -7.87 3.09 13.46
C LYS A 34 -8.87 2.18 12.75
N LYS A 35 -10.05 1.97 13.32
CA LYS A 35 -11.11 1.14 12.72
C LYS A 35 -11.91 1.87 11.64
N GLN A 36 -11.71 3.18 11.46
CA GLN A 36 -12.48 4.03 10.56
C GLN A 36 -11.62 4.68 9.47
N VAL A 37 -10.35 4.98 9.80
CA VAL A 37 -9.44 5.68 8.90
C VAL A 37 -8.24 4.80 8.58
N THR A 38 -7.87 4.74 7.29
CA THR A 38 -6.76 3.90 6.86
C THR A 38 -5.45 4.32 7.50
N ARG A 39 -4.60 3.34 7.78
CA ARG A 39 -3.24 3.57 8.26
C ARG A 39 -2.44 4.48 7.33
N TYR A 40 -2.67 4.37 6.01
CA TYR A 40 -2.05 5.24 5.00
C TYR A 40 -2.48 6.70 5.18
N LYS A 41 -3.78 6.97 5.27
CA LYS A 41 -4.30 8.33 5.44
C LYS A 41 -3.79 8.97 6.73
N MET A 42 -3.87 8.27 7.86
CA MET A 42 -3.33 8.81 9.12
C MET A 42 -1.83 9.12 9.02
N HIS A 43 -1.05 8.26 8.35
CA HIS A 43 0.38 8.47 8.16
C HIS A 43 0.70 9.65 7.24
N GLN A 44 -0.11 9.91 6.21
CA GLN A 44 0.06 11.07 5.32
C GLN A 44 0.06 12.39 6.12
N HIS A 45 -0.83 12.54 7.10
CA HIS A 45 -0.86 13.74 7.95
C HIS A 45 0.43 13.92 8.77
N LEU A 46 0.95 12.83 9.35
CA LEU A 46 2.20 12.89 10.10
C LEU A 46 3.39 13.24 9.19
N LYS A 47 3.48 12.60 8.01
CA LYS A 47 4.54 12.85 7.03
C LYS A 47 4.53 14.29 6.52
N PHE A 48 3.34 14.83 6.25
CA PHE A 48 3.18 16.22 5.83
C PHE A 48 3.67 17.18 6.92
N TYR A 49 3.26 16.95 8.17
CA TYR A 49 3.72 17.75 9.30
C TYR A 49 5.25 17.68 9.50
N GLN A 50 5.88 16.54 9.21
CA GLN A 50 7.32 16.34 9.30
C GLN A 50 8.10 16.91 8.11
N GLY A 51 7.41 17.40 7.06
CA GLY A 51 8.05 17.85 5.82
C GLY A 51 8.60 16.72 4.96
N GLU A 52 8.22 15.46 5.21
CA GLU A 52 8.61 14.30 4.38
C GLU A 52 7.88 14.29 3.01
N ILE A 53 6.72 14.96 2.93
CA ILE A 53 5.93 15.09 1.71
C ILE A 53 5.46 16.53 1.53
N SER A 54 5.33 16.97 0.28
CA SER A 54 4.93 18.34 -0.06
C SER A 54 3.43 18.59 0.06
N LYS A 55 2.63 17.53 -0.07
CA LYS A 55 1.17 17.52 0.08
C LYS A 55 0.68 16.13 0.46
N THR A 56 -0.44 16.05 1.15
CA THR A 56 -1.12 14.78 1.42
C THR A 56 -1.67 14.18 0.12
N SER A 57 -1.51 12.87 -0.01
CA SER A 57 -2.01 12.11 -1.15
C SER A 57 -3.48 11.74 -0.98
N GLU A 58 -4.29 11.94 -2.02
CA GLU A 58 -5.69 11.49 -2.10
C GLU A 58 -5.82 9.99 -2.45
N TYR A 59 -4.71 9.29 -2.68
CA TYR A 59 -4.73 7.84 -2.86
C TYR A 59 -5.25 7.15 -1.59
N ASN A 60 -6.20 6.24 -1.79
CA ASN A 60 -6.80 5.43 -0.74
C ASN A 60 -6.63 3.94 -1.07
N PRO A 61 -5.88 3.16 -0.26
CA PRO A 61 -5.73 1.73 -0.47
C PRO A 61 -7.07 0.97 -0.54
N LEU A 62 -8.08 1.37 0.24
CA LEU A 62 -9.38 0.68 0.23
C LEU A 62 -10.08 0.78 -1.14
N ASP A 63 -9.79 1.81 -1.92
CA ASP A 63 -10.33 1.96 -3.28
C ASP A 63 -9.61 1.04 -4.26
N LEU A 64 -8.28 0.91 -4.13
CA LEU A 64 -7.49 -0.01 -4.95
C LEU A 64 -7.83 -1.49 -4.69
N PHE A 65 -8.08 -1.84 -3.42
CA PHE A 65 -8.44 -3.21 -3.00
C PHE A 65 -9.95 -3.48 -3.01
N SER A 66 -10.76 -2.58 -3.58
CA SER A 66 -12.23 -2.62 -3.46
C SER A 66 -12.92 -3.72 -4.26
N GLY A 67 -12.27 -4.27 -5.29
CA GLY A 67 -12.93 -5.10 -6.30
C GLY A 67 -13.92 -4.33 -7.20
N SER A 68 -14.00 -3.00 -7.10
CA SER A 68 -14.79 -2.15 -7.99
C SER A 68 -13.88 -1.46 -8.99
N LYS A 69 -14.17 -1.63 -10.29
CA LYS A 69 -13.42 -1.00 -11.37
C LYS A 69 -13.39 0.52 -11.24
N GLU A 70 -14.50 1.13 -10.84
CA GLU A 70 -14.66 2.57 -10.66
C GLU A 70 -13.73 3.09 -9.55
N ARG A 71 -13.73 2.42 -8.38
CA ARG A 71 -12.88 2.78 -7.24
C ARG A 71 -11.40 2.52 -7.53
N ILE A 72 -11.07 1.42 -8.20
CA ILE A 72 -9.71 1.16 -8.69
C ILE A 72 -9.24 2.30 -9.59
N CYS A 73 -10.08 2.72 -10.54
CA CYS A 73 -9.76 3.84 -11.43
C CYS A 73 -9.53 5.16 -10.66
N MET A 74 -10.36 5.45 -9.63
CA MET A 74 -10.11 6.59 -8.73
C MET A 74 -8.76 6.49 -8.02
N ALA A 75 -8.42 5.32 -7.48
CA ALA A 75 -7.15 5.10 -6.81
C ALA A 75 -5.96 5.31 -7.75
N ILE A 76 -6.04 4.80 -8.99
CA ILE A 76 -5.01 5.01 -10.02
C ILE A 76 -4.86 6.50 -10.37
N LYS A 77 -5.96 7.23 -10.56
CA LYS A 77 -5.92 8.69 -10.82
C LYS A 77 -5.24 9.46 -9.68
N SER A 78 -5.53 9.08 -8.44
CA SER A 78 -4.87 9.68 -7.27
C SER A 78 -3.37 9.36 -7.25
N LEU A 79 -2.96 8.13 -7.59
CA LEU A 79 -1.54 7.77 -7.70
C LEU A 79 -0.81 8.60 -8.77
N PHE A 80 -1.43 8.87 -9.93
CA PHE A 80 -0.84 9.76 -10.93
C PHE A 80 -0.73 11.21 -10.45
N SER A 81 -1.70 11.68 -9.67
CA SER A 81 -1.75 13.06 -9.17
C SER A 81 -0.77 13.32 -8.03
N THR A 82 -0.51 12.30 -7.21
CA THR A 82 0.42 12.31 -6.08
C THR A 82 1.17 10.97 -6.01
N PRO A 83 2.19 10.76 -6.86
CA PRO A 83 2.89 9.47 -6.96
C PRO A 83 3.63 9.10 -5.69
N GLN A 84 4.27 10.09 -5.04
CA GLN A 84 5.15 9.91 -3.89
C GLN A 84 6.08 8.70 -4.10
N ASN A 85 6.14 7.77 -3.15
CA ASN A 85 6.83 6.49 -3.32
C ASN A 85 5.88 5.33 -3.62
N ASN A 86 4.65 5.64 -4.05
CA ASN A 86 3.59 4.68 -4.30
C ASN A 86 3.43 4.31 -5.78
N LEU A 87 3.92 5.13 -6.71
CA LEU A 87 3.84 4.88 -8.14
C LEU A 87 5.16 5.22 -8.85
N ARG A 88 5.66 4.28 -9.65
CA ARG A 88 6.73 4.50 -10.63
C ARG A 88 6.36 3.90 -11.98
N ILE A 89 6.85 4.50 -13.05
CA ILE A 89 6.68 3.97 -14.41
C ILE A 89 8.05 3.91 -15.08
N PHE A 90 8.32 2.78 -15.70
CA PHE A 90 9.53 2.47 -16.43
C PHE A 90 9.20 2.23 -17.89
N VAL A 91 10.07 2.71 -18.76
CA VAL A 91 9.99 2.51 -20.21
C VAL A 91 11.28 1.84 -20.66
N ASN A 92 11.16 0.63 -21.20
CA ASN A 92 12.31 -0.20 -21.59
C ASN A 92 13.36 -0.30 -20.47
N GLY A 93 12.90 -0.45 -19.22
CA GLY A 93 13.74 -0.56 -18.03
C GLY A 93 14.26 0.76 -17.44
N SER A 94 14.04 1.90 -18.12
CA SER A 94 14.47 3.22 -17.62
C SER A 94 13.32 3.92 -16.90
N LEU A 95 13.57 4.50 -15.71
CA LEU A 95 12.56 5.24 -14.97
C LEU A 95 12.10 6.46 -15.79
N ALA A 96 10.80 6.53 -16.05
CA ALA A 96 10.16 7.59 -16.83
C ALA A 96 9.22 8.46 -15.99
N PHE A 97 8.68 7.96 -14.87
CA PHE A 97 7.78 8.70 -13.99
C PHE A 97 7.89 8.23 -12.54
N GLY A 98 7.76 9.16 -11.59
CA GLY A 98 7.93 8.91 -10.15
C GLY A 98 9.36 9.16 -9.65
N GLY A 99 9.58 9.06 -8.34
CA GLY A 99 10.87 9.35 -7.71
C GLY A 99 11.78 8.12 -7.58
N MET A 100 13.11 8.31 -7.73
CA MET A 100 14.12 7.24 -7.57
C MET A 100 14.34 6.79 -6.11
N GLY A 101 13.79 7.47 -5.09
CA GLY A 101 14.13 7.18 -3.68
C GLY A 101 12.99 7.45 -2.70
N GLY A 102 12.96 6.69 -1.60
CA GLY A 102 11.95 6.79 -0.56
C GLY A 102 12.10 8.08 0.27
N GLY A 103 11.08 8.93 0.24
CA GLY A 103 10.85 9.93 1.29
C GLY A 103 11.03 11.40 0.93
N ALA A 104 11.28 11.77 -0.32
CA ALA A 104 11.22 13.17 -0.73
C ALA A 104 10.48 13.28 -2.08
N ASP A 105 9.40 14.07 -2.10
CA ASP A 105 8.77 14.60 -3.31
C ASP A 105 9.79 15.49 -4.05
N SER A 106 10.76 14.90 -4.76
CA SER A 106 11.72 15.65 -5.57
C SER A 106 11.25 15.85 -7.00
N VAL A 107 10.02 15.43 -7.35
CA VAL A 107 9.48 15.60 -8.71
C VAL A 107 8.68 16.90 -8.74
N HIS A 108 9.23 17.94 -9.36
CA HIS A 108 8.49 19.17 -9.56
C HIS A 108 7.26 18.91 -10.47
N PRO A 109 6.15 19.66 -10.32
CA PRO A 109 4.97 19.52 -11.18
C PRO A 109 5.29 19.64 -12.69
N ALA A 110 6.27 20.49 -13.04
CA ALA A 110 6.74 20.64 -14.41
C ALA A 110 7.41 19.36 -14.95
N ASP A 111 8.17 18.66 -14.11
CA ASP A 111 8.80 17.38 -14.45
C ASP A 111 7.75 16.29 -14.61
N THR A 112 6.70 16.32 -13.78
CA THR A 112 5.56 15.39 -13.86
C THR A 112 4.85 15.49 -15.21
N LEU A 113 4.54 16.71 -15.67
CA LEU A 113 3.85 16.93 -16.94
C LEU A 113 4.69 16.47 -18.14
N LYS A 114 5.98 16.83 -18.14
CA LYS A 114 6.93 16.39 -19.18
C LYS A 114 7.06 14.87 -19.23
N CYS A 115 7.18 14.22 -18.08
CA CYS A 115 7.22 12.76 -17.98
C CYS A 115 5.95 12.09 -18.54
N LEU A 116 4.77 12.68 -18.32
CA LEU A 116 3.50 12.19 -18.87
C LEU A 116 3.41 12.37 -20.38
N GLU A 117 3.91 13.48 -20.92
CA GLU A 117 4.01 13.70 -22.37
C GLU A 117 4.96 12.68 -23.02
N ASP A 118 6.12 12.45 -22.40
CA ASP A 118 7.10 11.50 -22.91
C ASP A 118 6.59 10.06 -22.80
N LEU A 119 5.90 9.70 -21.71
CA LEU A 119 5.18 8.43 -21.60
C LEU A 119 4.15 8.29 -22.72
N SER A 120 3.41 9.34 -23.04
CA SER A 120 2.42 9.31 -24.12
C SER A 120 3.05 9.11 -25.49
N LYS A 121 4.18 9.79 -25.78
CA LYS A 121 4.94 9.59 -27.02
C LYS A 121 5.46 8.16 -27.17
N ILE A 122 5.92 7.54 -26.09
CA ILE A 122 6.53 6.21 -26.14
C ILE A 122 5.47 5.09 -26.13
N SER A 123 4.42 5.25 -25.33
CA SER A 123 3.33 4.27 -25.22
C SER A 123 2.33 4.35 -26.37
N GLY A 124 2.18 5.54 -26.97
CA GLY A 124 1.06 5.86 -27.85
C GLY A 124 -0.28 6.00 -27.12
N LEU A 125 -0.28 5.98 -25.78
CA LEU A 125 -1.47 6.11 -24.94
C LEU A 125 -1.51 7.50 -24.29
N LYS A 126 -2.68 8.13 -24.24
CA LYS A 126 -2.87 9.30 -23.38
C LYS A 126 -3.05 8.83 -21.95
N LEU A 127 -2.85 9.73 -20.98
CA LEU A 127 -3.02 9.40 -19.56
C LEU A 127 -4.39 8.77 -19.21
N PRO A 128 -5.54 9.20 -19.79
CA PRO A 128 -6.82 8.53 -19.56
C PRO A 128 -6.82 7.07 -20.04
N ASP A 129 -6.27 6.80 -21.22
CA ASP A 129 -6.21 5.45 -21.80
C ASP A 129 -5.27 4.56 -20.98
N PHE A 130 -4.14 5.11 -20.51
CA PHE A 130 -3.20 4.40 -19.64
C PHE A 130 -3.79 4.12 -18.25
N THR A 131 -4.57 5.06 -17.71
CA THR A 131 -5.33 4.87 -16.47
C THR A 131 -6.34 3.75 -16.63
N GLU A 132 -7.07 3.71 -17.74
CA GLU A 132 -8.02 2.64 -18.06
C GLU A 132 -7.30 1.30 -18.21
N LEU A 133 -6.18 1.25 -18.94
CA LEU A 133 -5.35 0.04 -19.10
C LEU A 133 -4.98 -0.56 -17.76
N LEU A 134 -4.41 0.25 -16.88
CA LEU A 134 -3.95 -0.19 -15.56
C LEU A 134 -5.13 -0.62 -14.67
N SER A 135 -6.23 0.13 -14.70
CA SER A 135 -7.42 -0.18 -13.91
C SER A 135 -8.08 -1.47 -14.35
N GLU A 136 -8.23 -1.68 -15.66
CA GLU A 136 -8.81 -2.91 -16.23
C GLU A 136 -7.93 -4.12 -15.94
N THR A 137 -6.61 -3.96 -16.02
CA THR A 137 -5.65 -5.03 -15.73
C THR A 137 -5.72 -5.45 -14.26
N ILE A 138 -5.70 -4.48 -13.33
CA ILE A 138 -5.79 -4.76 -11.89
C ILE A 138 -7.14 -5.42 -11.55
N PHE A 139 -8.22 -4.93 -12.16
CA PHE A 139 -9.56 -5.49 -11.95
C PHE A 139 -9.66 -6.94 -12.45
N ARG A 140 -9.20 -7.24 -13.67
CA ARG A 140 -9.33 -8.57 -14.28
C ARG A 140 -8.33 -9.61 -13.76
N SER A 141 -7.12 -9.18 -13.41
CA SER A 141 -6.08 -10.11 -12.94
C SER A 141 -6.37 -10.65 -11.54
N GLU A 142 -7.22 -9.96 -10.77
CA GLU A 142 -7.50 -10.27 -9.35
C GLU A 142 -6.23 -10.38 -8.48
N VAL A 143 -5.08 -9.89 -8.97
CA VAL A 143 -3.77 -10.07 -8.34
C VAL A 143 -3.71 -9.52 -6.91
N LEU A 144 -4.51 -8.48 -6.64
CA LEU A 144 -4.64 -7.87 -5.33
C LEU A 144 -5.44 -8.70 -4.32
N GLY A 145 -6.24 -9.68 -4.76
CA GLY A 145 -7.03 -10.55 -3.87
C GLY A 145 -6.15 -11.38 -2.96
N ASN A 146 -5.15 -12.07 -3.53
CA ASN A 146 -4.18 -12.87 -2.77
C ASN A 146 -3.30 -11.99 -1.88
N LEU A 147 -2.93 -10.79 -2.35
CA LEU A 147 -2.18 -9.84 -1.53
C LEU A 147 -3.01 -9.40 -0.32
N LEU A 148 -4.29 -9.05 -0.52
CA LEU A 148 -5.18 -8.63 0.56
C LEU A 148 -5.39 -9.75 1.59
N ALA A 149 -5.58 -11.00 1.13
CA ALA A 149 -5.68 -12.16 2.02
C ALA A 149 -4.43 -12.31 2.88
N THR A 150 -3.24 -12.10 2.30
CA THR A 150 -1.96 -12.15 3.01
C THR A 150 -1.83 -10.98 4.00
N GLN A 151 -2.26 -9.77 3.64
CA GLN A 151 -2.27 -8.63 4.55
C GLN A 151 -3.20 -8.85 5.75
N LYS A 152 -4.33 -9.54 5.57
CA LYS A 152 -5.29 -9.87 6.63
C LYS A 152 -4.83 -10.99 7.59
N LEU A 153 -3.64 -11.56 7.39
CA LEU A 153 -2.99 -12.39 8.40
C LEU A 153 -2.68 -11.60 9.69
N ASP A 154 -2.64 -10.27 9.62
CA ASP A 154 -2.68 -9.41 10.80
C ASP A 154 -4.12 -9.20 11.27
N ASP A 155 -4.56 -10.09 12.14
CA ASP A 155 -5.87 -10.10 12.79
C ASP A 155 -5.85 -9.43 14.19
N HIS A 156 -4.68 -9.38 14.83
CA HIS A 156 -4.52 -8.84 16.19
C HIS A 156 -4.14 -7.36 16.23
N ASP A 157 -3.76 -6.74 15.10
CA ASP A 157 -3.15 -5.43 15.03
C ASP A 157 -1.84 -5.35 15.85
N ILE A 158 -0.96 -4.41 15.53
CA ILE A 158 0.29 -4.23 16.28
C ILE A 158 0.05 -3.96 17.78
N GLU A 159 -1.08 -3.35 18.15
CA GLU A 159 -1.49 -3.17 19.54
C GLU A 159 -1.74 -4.49 20.29
N GLY A 160 -2.16 -5.55 19.60
CA GLY A 160 -2.25 -6.88 20.21
C GLY A 160 -0.94 -7.68 20.08
N VAL A 161 -0.34 -7.70 18.89
CA VAL A 161 0.81 -8.57 18.58
C VAL A 161 2.05 -8.21 19.43
N ILE A 162 2.20 -6.95 19.82
CA ILE A 162 3.34 -6.50 20.63
C ILE A 162 3.44 -7.23 21.99
N HIS A 163 2.33 -7.67 22.57
CA HIS A 163 2.31 -8.43 23.83
C HIS A 163 2.94 -9.81 23.67
N LEU A 164 2.62 -10.48 22.55
CA LEU A 164 3.14 -11.80 22.21
C LEU A 164 4.62 -11.74 21.83
N TYR A 165 5.06 -10.63 21.24
CA TYR A 165 6.48 -10.37 21.01
C TYR A 165 7.27 -10.39 22.34
N TYR A 166 6.79 -9.72 23.39
CA TYR A 166 7.45 -9.75 24.71
C TYR A 166 7.50 -11.15 25.34
N ASN A 167 6.45 -11.96 25.13
CA ASN A 167 6.48 -13.38 25.53
C ASN A 167 7.61 -14.13 24.82
N ILE A 168 7.71 -13.98 23.49
CA ILE A 168 8.69 -14.71 22.67
C ILE A 168 10.13 -14.36 23.07
N ILE A 169 10.41 -13.09 23.30
CA ILE A 169 11.76 -12.66 23.72
C ILE A 169 12.02 -12.87 25.22
N SER A 170 11.06 -13.43 25.96
CA SER A 170 11.14 -13.68 27.40
C SER A 170 11.47 -12.42 28.22
N GLN A 171 10.87 -11.28 27.86
CA GLN A 171 11.05 -10.02 28.57
C GLN A 171 9.74 -9.50 29.17
N PRO A 172 9.80 -8.72 30.27
CA PRO A 172 8.62 -8.06 30.81
C PRO A 172 7.96 -7.15 29.75
N CYS A 173 6.64 -7.27 29.61
CA CYS A 173 5.90 -6.47 28.63
C CYS A 173 5.89 -4.98 29.02
N LEU A 174 6.56 -4.16 28.21
CA LEU A 174 6.64 -2.72 28.47
C LEU A 174 5.32 -1.99 28.18
N VAL A 175 4.43 -2.57 27.36
CA VAL A 175 3.12 -1.99 27.03
C VAL A 175 2.14 -2.10 28.20
N CYS A 176 2.20 -3.22 28.95
CA CYS A 176 1.39 -3.40 30.16
C CYS A 176 1.88 -2.55 31.35
N LYS A 177 3.05 -1.92 31.25
CA LYS A 177 3.61 -1.12 32.33
C LYS A 177 2.75 0.13 32.54
N ASN A 178 2.21 0.29 33.74
CA ASN A 178 1.34 1.40 34.15
C ASN A 178 -0.02 1.47 33.41
N LEU A 179 -0.49 0.37 32.80
CA LEU A 179 -1.82 0.35 32.20
C LEU A 179 -2.89 0.35 33.30
N THR A 180 -3.78 1.34 33.28
CA THR A 180 -4.87 1.48 34.25
C THR A 180 -6.23 1.01 33.73
N ASP A 181 -6.34 0.80 32.42
CA ASP A 181 -7.56 0.28 31.78
C ASP A 181 -7.75 -1.20 32.13
N VAL A 182 -8.80 -1.47 32.92
CA VAL A 182 -9.12 -2.81 33.44
C VAL A 182 -9.57 -3.76 32.33
N GLU A 183 -10.30 -3.26 31.31
CA GLU A 183 -10.77 -4.12 30.22
C GLU A 183 -9.63 -4.52 29.29
N LEU A 184 -8.77 -3.58 28.91
CA LEU A 184 -7.56 -3.87 28.13
C LEU A 184 -6.61 -4.78 28.91
N LEU A 185 -6.45 -4.56 30.22
CA LEU A 185 -5.62 -5.44 31.04
C LEU A 185 -6.11 -6.89 31.02
N ARG A 186 -7.42 -7.12 31.05
CA ARG A 186 -7.99 -8.48 30.91
C ARG A 186 -7.65 -9.10 29.56
N LYS A 187 -7.82 -8.35 28.47
CA LYS A 187 -7.48 -8.81 27.11
C LYS A 187 -5.99 -9.12 26.95
N TYR A 188 -5.11 -8.27 27.47
CA TYR A 188 -3.67 -8.49 27.41
C TYR A 188 -3.20 -9.61 28.32
N THR A 189 -3.86 -9.82 29.47
CA THR A 189 -3.61 -11.00 30.33
C THR A 189 -3.91 -12.29 29.57
N PHE A 190 -5.00 -12.32 28.79
CA PHE A 190 -5.29 -13.46 27.92
C PHE A 190 -4.18 -13.69 26.89
N LEU A 191 -3.70 -12.65 26.20
CA LEU A 191 -2.56 -12.75 25.28
C LEU A 191 -1.29 -13.28 25.96
N HIS A 192 -0.99 -12.80 27.17
CA HIS A 192 0.16 -13.27 27.95
C HIS A 192 0.02 -14.71 28.44
N SER A 193 -1.20 -15.25 28.52
CA SER A 193 -1.46 -16.65 28.86
C SER A 193 -1.38 -17.63 27.69
N LEU A 194 -1.23 -17.12 26.45
CA LEU A 194 -1.19 -17.98 25.27
C LEU A 194 0.07 -18.88 25.26
N PRO A 195 -0.07 -20.15 24.87
CA PRO A 195 1.06 -21.02 24.58
C PRO A 195 2.07 -20.39 23.61
N LEU A 196 3.35 -20.76 23.76
CA LEU A 196 4.45 -20.19 22.96
C LEU A 196 4.26 -20.45 21.46
N ASP A 197 3.79 -21.62 21.06
CA ASP A 197 3.51 -21.98 19.66
C ASP A 197 2.43 -21.07 19.04
N LYS A 198 1.37 -20.75 19.80
CA LYS A 198 0.36 -19.77 19.37
C LYS A 198 0.93 -18.37 19.26
N SER A 199 1.73 -17.95 20.25
CA SER A 199 2.41 -16.65 20.23
C SER A 199 3.32 -16.51 19.00
N LEU A 200 4.13 -17.54 18.72
CA LEU A 200 5.02 -17.59 17.55
C LEU A 200 4.22 -17.53 16.24
N LYS A 201 3.11 -18.26 16.14
CA LYS A 201 2.25 -18.22 14.94
C LYS A 201 1.72 -16.82 14.69
N ILE A 202 1.11 -16.18 15.69
CA ILE A 202 0.49 -14.86 15.53
C ILE A 202 1.55 -13.80 15.15
N VAL A 203 2.71 -13.80 15.81
CA VAL A 203 3.79 -12.86 15.50
C VAL A 203 4.37 -13.12 14.09
N ARG A 204 4.53 -14.39 13.69
CA ARG A 204 4.96 -14.74 12.33
C ARG A 204 3.96 -14.25 11.29
N ASP A 205 2.67 -14.50 11.51
CA ASP A 205 1.58 -14.11 10.61
C ASP A 205 1.52 -12.57 10.47
N PHE A 206 1.77 -11.83 11.57
CA PHE A 206 1.95 -10.38 11.54
C PHE A 206 3.15 -9.93 10.69
N LEU A 207 4.32 -10.57 10.81
CA LEU A 207 5.51 -10.20 10.02
C LEU A 207 5.33 -10.50 8.52
N ILE A 208 4.61 -11.59 8.19
CA ILE A 208 4.20 -11.90 6.81
C ILE A 208 3.26 -10.80 6.30
N SER A 209 2.25 -10.43 7.09
CA SER A 209 1.35 -9.32 6.77
C SER A 209 2.09 -7.99 6.58
N ALA A 210 3.05 -7.68 7.46
CA ALA A 210 3.87 -6.47 7.38
C ALA A 210 4.73 -6.43 6.10
N THR A 211 5.20 -7.60 5.63
CA THR A 211 5.88 -7.76 4.35
C THR A 211 4.91 -7.46 3.19
N ALA A 212 3.73 -8.08 3.20
CA ALA A 212 2.69 -7.85 2.18
C ALA A 212 2.16 -6.40 2.14
N LYS A 213 2.14 -5.69 3.28
CA LYS A 213 1.73 -4.27 3.36
C LYS A 213 2.78 -3.31 2.78
N ASP A 214 4.02 -3.74 2.56
CA ASP A 214 5.12 -2.88 2.11
C ASP A 214 5.79 -3.32 0.80
N CYS A 215 5.37 -4.47 0.24
CA CYS A 215 5.78 -4.94 -1.08
C CYS A 215 5.34 -4.01 -2.23
N SER A 216 5.94 -4.19 -3.41
CA SER A 216 5.49 -3.54 -4.65
C SER A 216 4.83 -4.55 -5.58
N LEU A 217 3.80 -4.12 -6.30
CA LEU A 217 3.27 -4.81 -7.47
C LEU A 217 3.85 -4.18 -8.72
N MET A 218 4.58 -4.95 -9.53
CA MET A 218 5.07 -4.51 -10.83
C MET A 218 4.26 -5.16 -11.95
N ILE A 219 3.64 -4.33 -12.81
CA ILE A 219 2.87 -4.78 -13.97
C ILE A 219 3.57 -4.29 -15.23
N SER A 220 4.00 -5.22 -16.09
CA SER A 220 4.64 -4.91 -17.36
C SER A 220 3.66 -5.09 -18.50
N PHE A 221 3.65 -4.17 -19.46
CA PHE A 221 2.78 -4.14 -20.61
C PHE A 221 3.57 -4.12 -21.91
N ARG A 222 3.04 -4.78 -22.93
CA ARG A 222 3.42 -4.58 -24.31
C ARG A 222 2.18 -4.66 -25.20
N PRO A 223 2.08 -3.84 -26.27
CA PRO A 223 1.00 -4.01 -27.22
C PRO A 223 1.13 -5.33 -27.96
N ARG A 224 0.00 -6.01 -28.20
CA ARG A 224 -0.02 -7.21 -29.05
C ARG A 224 0.20 -6.82 -30.51
N GLU A 225 1.06 -7.56 -31.21
CA GLU A 225 1.27 -7.39 -32.65
C GLU A 225 0.19 -8.14 -33.44
N ASN A 226 -0.23 -7.57 -34.57
CA ASN A 226 -1.25 -8.19 -35.41
C ASN A 226 -0.77 -9.55 -35.94
N GLY A 227 -1.52 -10.62 -35.66
CA GLY A 227 -1.27 -11.97 -36.18
C GLY A 227 -0.79 -13.01 -35.15
N SER A 228 -0.48 -12.61 -33.91
CA SER A 228 -0.15 -13.58 -32.83
C SER A 228 -1.42 -13.99 -32.06
N THR A 229 -1.98 -15.15 -32.38
CA THR A 229 -3.14 -15.72 -31.65
C THR A 229 -2.73 -16.57 -30.45
N ASP A 230 -1.50 -17.08 -30.42
CA ASP A 230 -0.90 -17.80 -29.28
C ASP A 230 0.05 -16.88 -28.52
N SER A 231 -0.37 -16.46 -27.32
CA SER A 231 0.48 -15.75 -26.37
C SER A 231 0.36 -16.46 -25.03
N GLU A 232 1.50 -16.87 -24.45
CA GLU A 232 1.60 -17.40 -23.09
C GLU A 232 1.27 -16.34 -22.01
N TYR A 233 1.16 -15.08 -22.41
CA TYR A 233 0.88 -13.96 -21.51
C TYR A 233 -0.59 -13.63 -21.44
N ASP A 234 -1.02 -13.29 -20.23
CA ASP A 234 -2.31 -12.67 -19.99
C ASP A 234 -2.46 -11.40 -20.82
N SER A 235 -3.70 -11.07 -21.14
CA SER A 235 -3.98 -9.90 -21.97
C SER A 235 -5.25 -9.18 -21.54
N VAL A 236 -5.27 -7.90 -21.87
CA VAL A 236 -6.39 -7.00 -21.63
C VAL A 236 -6.69 -6.24 -22.90
N PHE A 237 -7.97 -6.20 -23.28
CA PHE A 237 -8.43 -5.41 -24.41
C PHE A 237 -8.87 -4.03 -23.91
N LEU A 238 -8.29 -2.98 -24.50
CA LEU A 238 -8.58 -1.60 -24.16
C LEU A 238 -9.57 -1.02 -25.18
N GLU A 239 -10.79 -0.75 -24.73
CA GLU A 239 -11.91 -0.38 -25.57
C GLU A 239 -11.73 1.02 -26.19
N SER A 240 -11.18 1.97 -25.42
CA SER A 240 -10.95 3.37 -25.84
C SER A 240 -10.03 3.52 -27.05
N VAL A 241 -9.04 2.63 -27.20
CA VAL A 241 -8.06 2.67 -28.31
C VAL A 241 -8.12 1.43 -29.20
N LYS A 242 -9.09 0.54 -28.97
CA LYS A 242 -9.34 -0.69 -29.75
C LYS A 242 -8.08 -1.54 -29.92
N ARG A 243 -7.32 -1.73 -28.84
CA ARG A 243 -6.03 -2.43 -28.86
C ARG A 243 -5.90 -3.39 -27.69
N THR A 244 -5.32 -4.56 -27.95
CA THR A 244 -4.95 -5.53 -26.93
C THR A 244 -3.54 -5.28 -26.41
N TYR A 245 -3.39 -5.34 -25.09
CA TYR A 245 -2.10 -5.31 -24.42
C TYR A 245 -1.89 -6.64 -23.70
N GLU A 246 -0.70 -7.20 -23.86
CA GLU A 246 -0.24 -8.32 -23.05
C GLU A 246 0.42 -7.78 -21.79
N TYR A 247 0.27 -8.51 -20.69
CA TYR A 247 0.84 -8.11 -19.43
C TYR A 247 1.42 -9.26 -18.61
N LYS A 248 2.30 -8.90 -17.68
CA LYS A 248 2.72 -9.76 -16.56
C LYS A 248 2.66 -8.96 -15.28
N ALA A 249 2.30 -9.61 -14.18
CA ALA A 249 2.26 -9.01 -12.86
C ALA A 249 3.16 -9.80 -11.89
N TYR A 250 4.01 -9.09 -11.15
CA TYR A 250 4.95 -9.67 -10.19
C TYR A 250 4.98 -8.86 -8.89
N PHE A 251 5.11 -9.55 -7.75
CA PHE A 251 5.40 -8.90 -6.48
C PHE A 251 6.91 -8.79 -6.28
N LEU A 252 7.35 -7.61 -5.82
CA LEU A 252 8.73 -7.28 -5.46
C LEU A 252 8.80 -6.87 -3.98
N ASP A 253 10.01 -6.73 -3.44
CA ASP A 253 10.25 -6.32 -2.04
C ASP A 253 9.58 -7.26 -1.01
N LEU A 254 9.72 -8.58 -1.19
CA LEU A 254 9.13 -9.63 -0.34
C LEU A 254 10.05 -10.10 0.80
N ASP A 255 11.06 -9.31 1.16
CA ASP A 255 11.95 -9.62 2.27
C ASP A 255 11.18 -9.61 3.59
N VAL A 256 11.32 -10.69 4.36
CA VAL A 256 10.65 -10.85 5.64
C VAL A 256 11.04 -9.71 6.58
N LYS A 257 10.03 -9.05 7.15
CA LYS A 257 10.25 -8.02 8.17
C LYS A 257 10.93 -8.63 9.41
N PRO A 258 12.02 -8.02 9.92
CA PRO A 258 12.77 -8.60 11.02
C PRO A 258 12.03 -8.45 12.36
N LEU A 259 12.14 -9.48 13.21
CA LEU A 259 11.44 -9.58 14.50
C LEU A 259 11.83 -8.46 15.48
N ASP A 260 13.06 -7.96 15.42
CA ASP A 260 13.55 -6.88 16.29
C ASP A 260 12.90 -5.51 16.01
N LYS A 261 12.14 -5.37 14.91
CA LYS A 261 11.41 -4.15 14.58
C LYS A 261 10.01 -4.07 15.22
N MET A 262 9.56 -5.08 15.97
CA MET A 262 8.23 -5.09 16.58
C MET A 262 7.97 -3.86 17.47
N GLU A 263 8.93 -3.49 18.33
CA GLU A 263 8.81 -2.26 19.12
C GLU A 263 8.75 -1.00 18.26
N HIS A 264 9.52 -0.96 17.16
CA HIS A 264 9.51 0.17 16.24
C HIS A 264 8.14 0.31 15.57
N TYR A 265 7.53 -0.80 15.12
CA TYR A 265 6.20 -0.80 14.55
C TYR A 265 5.15 -0.30 15.53
N PHE A 266 5.20 -0.77 16.79
CA PHE A 266 4.30 -0.30 17.84
C PHE A 266 4.47 1.20 18.10
N LYS A 267 5.71 1.66 18.33
CA LYS A 267 6.02 3.09 18.57
C LYS A 267 5.58 3.97 17.40
N LEU A 268 5.81 3.55 16.16
CA LEU A 268 5.40 4.28 14.98
C LEU A 268 3.88 4.34 14.83
N ASP A 269 3.18 3.23 15.10
CA ASP A 269 1.73 3.17 15.08
C ASP A 269 1.10 4.12 16.10
N GLN A 270 1.56 4.05 17.36
CA GLN A 270 1.15 4.95 18.42
C GLN A 270 1.43 6.41 18.06
N ARG A 271 2.59 6.74 17.47
CA ARG A 271 2.88 8.11 17.02
C ARG A 271 1.86 8.60 15.98
N ILE A 272 1.44 7.74 15.07
CA ILE A 272 0.59 8.11 13.94
C ILE A 272 -0.86 8.28 14.37
N VAL A 273 -1.40 7.32 15.13
CA VAL A 273 -2.77 7.44 15.65
C VAL A 273 -2.89 8.65 16.59
N ASN A 274 -1.94 8.84 17.52
CA ASN A 274 -1.96 9.97 18.43
C ASN A 274 -1.86 11.32 17.69
N PHE A 275 -1.00 11.41 16.68
CA PHE A 275 -0.89 12.63 15.88
C PHE A 275 -2.20 12.93 15.14
N TYR A 276 -2.80 11.91 14.53
CA TYR A 276 -4.04 12.06 13.77
C TYR A 276 -5.23 12.43 14.66
N THR A 277 -5.40 11.77 15.81
CA THR A 277 -6.47 12.09 16.77
C THR A 277 -6.36 13.52 17.29
N ARG A 278 -5.15 14.00 17.60
CA ARG A 278 -4.92 15.36 18.13
C ARG A 278 -5.06 16.47 17.08
N ASN A 279 -4.64 16.22 15.84
CA ASN A 279 -4.48 17.28 14.83
C ASN A 279 -5.39 17.13 13.60
N GLY A 280 -6.08 16.01 13.41
CA GLY A 280 -6.69 15.64 12.13
C GLY A 280 -8.04 14.92 12.17
N GLY A 281 -8.64 14.71 13.35
CA GLY A 281 -9.93 14.02 13.49
C GLY A 281 -11.11 14.87 14.00
N GLY A 282 -10.87 16.01 14.65
CA GLY A 282 -11.89 16.75 15.42
C GLY A 282 -12.46 18.04 14.79
N LEU A 283 -11.98 18.46 13.61
CA LEU A 283 -12.51 19.66 12.92
C LEU A 283 -13.72 19.30 12.03
N ALA A 284 -14.77 18.77 12.66
CA ALA A 284 -16.10 18.66 12.05
C ALA A 284 -17.25 18.59 13.08
N ILE A 285 -17.10 19.20 14.28
CA ILE A 285 -18.23 19.45 15.17
C ILE A 285 -18.32 20.96 15.41
N SER A 286 -19.26 21.57 14.66
CA SER A 286 -19.92 22.85 14.88
C SER A 286 -19.34 23.79 15.94
N LYS A 287 -18.65 24.85 15.50
CA LYS A 287 -18.89 26.18 16.07
C LYS A 287 -19.78 26.93 15.10
N GLY A 288 -21.09 26.72 15.27
CA GLY A 288 -22.09 27.64 14.77
C GLY A 288 -21.92 28.99 15.46
N GLN A 289 -22.06 30.03 14.66
CA GLN A 289 -22.22 31.42 15.06
C GLN A 289 -23.39 31.59 16.04
#